data_AF-A0A2M7FHF0-F1
#
_entry.id   AF-A0A2M7FHF0-F1
#
_cell.length_a   1.000
_cell.length_b   1.000
_cell.length_c   1.000
_cell.angle_alpha   90.00
_cell.angle_beta   90.00
_cell.angle_gamma   90.00
#
_symmetry.space_group_name_H-M   'P 1'
#
loop_
_entity.id
_entity.type
_entity.pdbx_description
1 polymer ?
#
loop_
_entity_poly.entity_id
_entity_poly.type
_entity_poly.pdbx_seq_one_letter_code
_entity_poly.pdbx_strand_id
1 'polypeptide(L)'
;MILSMTGYAHASADFSAGSLTLELRAVNHRYLDLQLRMPDELRGFETPLRETITAQLQRGKVECRINYAARGAQSGATLNHNLLQQLACWNDEVQTALPNARTLSVAEVLNWDGILQTPTASADELRDTLLGLLQTVLQEFSASRAREGEKLKEFLLVRVEKIEALRLGVMPHVPAAIAAYEFKLIHRLRDALQGAEDERIRQEITLFASKIDVDEELSRLESHLTEMRRILVKGGA
;
A
#
# COMPACT_ATOMS: atom_id res chain seq x y z
N MET A 1 12.23 7.50 7.90
CA MET A 1 12.43 7.12 6.47
C MET A 1 11.25 7.66 5.67
N ILE A 2 11.40 8.10 4.42
CA ILE A 2 10.22 8.46 3.61
C ILE A 2 9.59 7.17 3.09
N LEU A 3 8.29 7.02 3.30
CA LEU A 3 7.50 5.92 2.77
C LEU A 3 6.55 6.48 1.71
N SER A 4 6.49 5.80 0.56
CA SER A 4 5.47 6.07 -0.45
C SER A 4 4.06 5.92 0.13
N MET A 5 3.09 6.64 -0.40
CA MET A 5 1.67 6.53 0.00
C MET A 5 0.94 5.41 -0.76
N THR A 6 1.58 4.83 -1.79
CA THR A 6 1.11 3.66 -2.54
C THR A 6 1.99 2.46 -2.21
N GLY A 7 1.43 1.28 -2.30
CA GLY A 7 2.19 0.05 -2.05
C GLY A 7 1.47 -1.18 -2.59
N TYR A 8 2.26 -2.17 -2.92
CA TYR A 8 1.78 -3.49 -3.31
C TYR A 8 2.73 -4.55 -2.76
N ALA A 9 2.19 -5.61 -2.18
CA ALA A 9 2.91 -6.81 -1.82
C ALA A 9 1.98 -8.01 -1.89
N HIS A 10 2.54 -9.16 -2.22
CA HIS A 10 1.83 -10.43 -2.18
C HIS A 10 2.76 -11.53 -1.66
N ALA A 11 2.18 -12.54 -1.03
CA ALA A 11 2.87 -13.77 -0.70
C ALA A 11 1.88 -14.94 -0.75
N SER A 12 2.41 -16.14 -0.98
CA SER A 12 1.67 -17.39 -0.95
C SER A 12 2.40 -18.42 -0.09
N ALA A 13 1.63 -19.26 0.59
CA ALA A 13 2.13 -20.41 1.32
C ALA A 13 1.30 -21.64 0.96
N ASP A 14 2.01 -22.71 0.63
CA ASP A 14 1.43 -24.02 0.40
C ASP A 14 1.60 -24.89 1.64
N PHE A 15 0.58 -25.64 1.98
CA PHE A 15 0.59 -26.59 3.09
C PHE A 15 -0.18 -27.87 2.71
N SER A 16 -0.22 -28.83 3.62
CA SER A 16 -0.74 -30.18 3.34
C SER A 16 -2.17 -30.17 2.79
N ALA A 17 -3.02 -29.33 3.38
CA ALA A 17 -4.44 -29.23 3.12
C ALA A 17 -4.85 -28.16 2.07
N GLY A 18 -3.93 -27.34 1.57
CA GLY A 18 -4.25 -26.30 0.59
C GLY A 18 -3.17 -25.25 0.39
N SER A 19 -3.55 -24.15 -0.25
CA SER A 19 -2.71 -22.96 -0.39
C SER A 19 -3.43 -21.71 0.07
N LEU A 20 -2.65 -20.81 0.68
CA LEU A 20 -3.09 -19.48 1.09
C LEU A 20 -2.33 -18.44 0.29
N THR A 21 -3.04 -17.44 -0.21
CA THR A 21 -2.44 -16.27 -0.86
C THR A 21 -2.96 -15.01 -0.18
N LEU A 22 -2.07 -14.10 0.16
CA LEU A 22 -2.42 -12.79 0.71
C LEU A 22 -1.79 -11.70 -0.14
N GLU A 23 -2.61 -10.70 -0.43
CA GLU A 23 -2.26 -9.53 -1.20
C GLU A 23 -2.60 -8.29 -0.38
N LEU A 24 -1.65 -7.35 -0.28
CA LEU A 24 -1.86 -6.02 0.27
C LEU A 24 -1.63 -4.98 -0.82
N ARG A 25 -2.67 -4.18 -1.07
CA ARG A 25 -2.63 -3.05 -1.99
C ARG A 25 -3.03 -1.78 -1.26
N ALA A 26 -2.26 -0.72 -1.40
CA ALA A 26 -2.63 0.58 -0.84
C ALA A 26 -2.56 1.70 -1.85
N VAL A 27 -3.48 2.65 -1.66
CA VAL A 27 -3.53 3.92 -2.38
C VAL A 27 -3.55 5.09 -1.40
N ASN A 28 -3.23 6.27 -1.90
CA ASN A 28 -3.20 7.48 -1.11
C ASN A 28 -4.61 7.81 -0.55
N HIS A 29 -4.69 7.92 0.77
CA HIS A 29 -5.89 8.36 1.48
C HIS A 29 -5.48 9.01 2.80
N ARG A 30 -6.24 10.03 3.23
CA ARG A 30 -5.89 10.84 4.42
C ARG A 30 -5.87 10.03 5.72
N TYR A 31 -6.82 9.11 5.87
CA TYR A 31 -6.94 8.23 7.03
C TYR A 31 -6.69 6.78 6.62
N LEU A 32 -6.41 5.92 7.61
CA LEU A 32 -6.38 4.48 7.36
C LEU A 32 -7.81 3.99 7.09
N ASP A 33 -8.03 3.47 5.89
CA ASP A 33 -9.25 2.77 5.49
C ASP A 33 -8.87 1.35 5.10
N LEU A 34 -9.07 0.39 6.02
CA LEU A 34 -8.70 -1.01 5.85
C LEU A 34 -9.90 -1.85 5.44
N GLN A 35 -9.86 -2.35 4.20
CA GLN A 35 -10.81 -3.31 3.66
C GLN A 35 -10.19 -4.71 3.62
N LEU A 36 -10.76 -5.62 4.41
CA LEU A 36 -10.38 -7.04 4.40
C LEU A 36 -11.36 -7.82 3.52
N ARG A 37 -10.84 -8.58 2.55
CA ARG A 37 -11.60 -9.51 1.71
C ARG A 37 -11.05 -10.91 1.93
N MET A 38 -11.87 -11.79 2.50
CA MET A 38 -11.48 -13.15 2.82
C MET A 38 -12.66 -14.12 2.64
N PRO A 39 -12.39 -15.42 2.39
CA PRO A 39 -13.36 -16.50 2.42
C PRO A 39 -13.98 -16.68 3.80
N ASP A 40 -15.14 -17.35 3.86
CA ASP A 40 -15.90 -17.51 5.10
C ASP A 40 -15.18 -18.39 6.12
N GLU A 41 -14.35 -19.34 5.67
CA GLU A 41 -13.53 -20.22 6.50
C GLU A 41 -12.51 -19.45 7.35
N LEU A 42 -12.12 -18.25 6.92
CA LEU A 42 -11.10 -17.43 7.59
C LEU A 42 -11.69 -16.28 8.41
N ARG A 43 -13.02 -16.13 8.45
CA ARG A 43 -13.70 -15.02 9.15
C ARG A 43 -13.36 -14.92 10.63
N GLY A 44 -13.11 -16.07 11.29
CA GLY A 44 -12.69 -16.12 12.68
C GLY A 44 -11.36 -15.40 12.96
N PHE A 45 -10.54 -15.17 11.93
CA PHE A 45 -9.25 -14.50 12.03
C PHE A 45 -9.31 -13.00 11.65
N GLU A 46 -10.49 -12.45 11.34
CA GLU A 46 -10.58 -11.06 10.87
C GLU A 46 -10.05 -10.05 11.90
N THR A 47 -10.47 -10.17 13.17
CA THR A 47 -10.06 -9.27 14.25
C THR A 47 -8.54 -9.24 14.45
N PRO A 48 -7.83 -10.37 14.67
CA PRO A 48 -6.38 -10.34 14.87
C PRO A 48 -5.61 -9.84 13.63
N LEU A 49 -6.09 -10.15 12.42
CA LEU A 49 -5.51 -9.60 11.19
C LEU A 49 -5.64 -8.08 11.14
N ARG A 50 -6.84 -7.57 11.43
CA ARG A 50 -7.12 -6.13 11.45
C ARG A 50 -6.20 -5.42 12.43
N GLU A 51 -6.10 -5.91 13.66
CA GLU A 51 -5.24 -5.32 14.70
C GLU A 51 -3.77 -5.30 14.30
N THR A 52 -3.28 -6.38 13.70
CA THR A 52 -1.89 -6.47 13.25
C THR A 52 -1.59 -5.47 12.13
N ILE A 53 -2.51 -5.30 11.19
CA ILE A 53 -2.36 -4.36 10.06
C ILE A 53 -2.45 -2.91 10.55
N THR A 54 -3.43 -2.59 11.41
CA THR A 54 -3.63 -1.23 11.92
C THR A 54 -2.51 -0.80 12.88
N ALA A 55 -1.85 -1.73 13.55
CA ALA A 55 -0.66 -1.44 14.35
C ALA A 55 0.55 -0.98 13.50
N GLN A 56 0.65 -1.44 12.25
CA GLN A 56 1.76 -1.11 11.36
C GLN A 56 1.47 0.03 10.37
N LEU A 57 0.21 0.25 10.02
CA LEU A 57 -0.20 1.24 9.02
C LEU A 57 -1.02 2.35 9.66
N GLN A 58 -0.61 3.61 9.48
CA GLN A 58 -1.31 4.77 10.07
C GLN A 58 -2.20 5.55 9.09
N ARG A 59 -1.99 5.38 7.77
CA ARG A 59 -2.70 6.13 6.72
C ARG A 59 -2.74 5.36 5.41
N GLY A 60 -3.69 5.70 4.56
CA GLY A 60 -3.89 5.11 3.25
C GLY A 60 -5.13 4.22 3.20
N LYS A 61 -5.67 4.04 2.00
CA LYS A 61 -6.73 3.06 1.78
C LYS A 61 -6.07 1.75 1.40
N VAL A 62 -6.20 0.75 2.26
CA VAL A 62 -5.51 -0.53 2.20
C VAL A 62 -6.55 -1.61 1.93
N GLU A 63 -6.40 -2.32 0.83
CA GLU A 63 -7.15 -3.52 0.50
C GLU A 63 -6.27 -4.73 0.79
N CYS A 64 -6.72 -5.58 1.73
CA CYS A 64 -6.11 -6.88 1.99
C CYS A 64 -7.02 -7.95 1.42
N ARG A 65 -6.51 -8.70 0.45
CA ARG A 65 -7.23 -9.83 -0.14
C ARG A 65 -6.54 -11.11 0.27
N ILE A 66 -7.32 -12.00 0.86
CA ILE A 66 -6.90 -13.33 1.26
C ILE A 66 -7.67 -14.31 0.40
N ASN A 67 -6.98 -15.25 -0.21
CA ASN A 67 -7.59 -16.35 -0.94
C ASN A 67 -7.10 -17.66 -0.31
N TYR A 68 -8.04 -18.57 -0.08
CA TYR A 68 -7.76 -19.93 0.37
C TYR A 68 -8.22 -20.89 -0.71
N ALA A 69 -7.30 -21.73 -1.19
CA ALA A 69 -7.60 -22.81 -2.10
C ALA A 69 -7.36 -24.13 -1.35
N ALA A 70 -8.45 -24.73 -0.87
CA ALA A 70 -8.39 -26.09 -0.32
C ALA A 70 -7.89 -27.05 -1.40
N ARG A 71 -7.05 -28.00 -1.00
CA ARG A 71 -6.56 -29.02 -1.93
C ARG A 71 -7.73 -29.91 -2.34
N GLY A 72 -8.04 -29.94 -3.64
CA GLY A 72 -9.20 -30.67 -4.15
C GLY A 72 -9.10 -32.17 -3.89
N ALA A 73 -10.26 -32.82 -3.69
CA ALA A 73 -10.39 -34.24 -3.34
C ALA A 73 -9.70 -35.22 -4.31
N GLN A 74 -9.40 -34.80 -5.55
CA GLN A 74 -8.71 -35.63 -6.56
C GLN A 74 -7.17 -35.56 -6.43
N SER A 75 -6.62 -34.53 -5.78
CA SER A 75 -5.17 -34.28 -5.71
C SER A 75 -4.71 -34.29 -4.25
N GLY A 76 -4.48 -35.49 -3.72
CA GLY A 76 -4.02 -35.67 -2.33
C GLY A 76 -4.98 -36.43 -1.43
N ALA A 77 -6.01 -37.08 -1.98
CA ALA A 77 -6.79 -38.05 -1.22
C ALA A 77 -5.88 -39.16 -0.69
N THR A 78 -5.86 -39.33 0.62
CA THR A 78 -5.17 -40.42 1.29
C THR A 78 -6.18 -41.49 1.69
N LEU A 79 -5.78 -42.75 1.61
CA LEU A 79 -6.57 -43.86 2.13
C LEU A 79 -6.67 -43.74 3.66
N ASN A 80 -7.91 -43.78 4.18
CA ASN A 80 -8.15 -43.96 5.60
C ASN A 80 -7.82 -45.42 5.98
N HIS A 81 -6.60 -45.64 6.47
CA HIS A 81 -6.11 -46.99 6.75
C HIS A 81 -6.91 -47.69 7.86
N ASN A 82 -7.44 -46.94 8.83
CA ASN A 82 -8.28 -47.49 9.89
C ASN A 82 -9.62 -48.01 9.33
N LEU A 83 -10.28 -47.21 8.48
CA LEU A 83 -11.53 -47.63 7.85
C LEU A 83 -11.29 -48.78 6.85
N LEU A 84 -10.17 -48.77 6.14
CA LEU A 84 -9.78 -49.87 5.25
C LEU A 84 -9.64 -51.19 6.03
N GLN A 85 -8.99 -51.16 7.20
CA GLN A 85 -8.87 -52.33 8.06
C GLN A 85 -10.22 -52.78 8.61
N GLN A 86 -11.10 -51.84 9.00
CA GLN A 86 -12.46 -52.17 9.44
C GLN A 86 -13.28 -52.83 8.32
N LEU A 87 -13.20 -52.31 7.09
CA LEU A 87 -13.88 -52.90 5.94
C LEU A 87 -13.38 -54.31 5.63
N ALA A 88 -12.08 -54.55 5.75
CA ALA A 88 -11.52 -55.89 5.61
C ALA A 88 -12.07 -56.85 6.67
N CYS A 89 -12.13 -56.41 7.93
CA CYS A 89 -12.68 -57.22 9.02
C CYS A 89 -14.18 -57.54 8.79
N TRP A 90 -14.98 -56.54 8.40
CA TRP A 90 -16.39 -56.76 8.10
C TRP A 90 -16.62 -57.66 6.89
N ASN A 91 -15.77 -57.54 5.85
CA ASN A 91 -15.81 -58.46 4.72
C ASN A 91 -15.64 -59.91 5.18
N ASP A 92 -14.67 -60.17 6.04
CA ASP A 92 -14.36 -61.51 6.54
C ASP A 92 -15.47 -62.05 7.46
N GLU A 93 -16.05 -61.21 8.32
CA GLU A 93 -17.21 -61.55 9.14
C GLU A 93 -18.43 -61.94 8.29
N VAL A 94 -18.73 -61.15 7.25
CA VAL A 94 -19.85 -61.42 6.34
C VAL A 94 -19.62 -62.70 5.54
N GLN A 95 -18.42 -62.95 5.05
CA GLN A 95 -18.07 -64.18 4.33
C GLN A 95 -18.18 -65.42 5.22
N THR A 96 -17.84 -65.29 6.50
CA THR A 96 -17.97 -66.38 7.47
C THR A 96 -19.45 -66.71 7.74
N ALA A 97 -20.31 -65.69 7.85
CA ALA A 97 -21.74 -65.87 8.06
C ALA A 97 -22.50 -66.31 6.79
N LEU A 98 -22.04 -65.86 5.62
CA LEU A 98 -22.67 -66.08 4.31
C LEU A 98 -21.61 -66.49 3.27
N PRO A 99 -21.25 -67.79 3.18
CA PRO A 99 -20.14 -68.25 2.33
C PRO A 99 -20.30 -68.01 0.82
N ASN A 100 -21.52 -67.74 0.37
CA ASN A 100 -21.83 -67.44 -1.03
C ASN A 100 -21.95 -65.93 -1.30
N ALA A 101 -21.72 -65.07 -0.30
CA ALA A 101 -21.74 -63.63 -0.49
C ALA A 101 -20.55 -63.19 -1.36
N ARG A 102 -20.75 -62.11 -2.12
CA ARG A 102 -19.68 -61.54 -2.94
C ARG A 102 -18.69 -60.78 -2.07
N THR A 103 -17.39 -60.94 -2.31
CA THR A 103 -16.33 -60.16 -1.65
C THR A 103 -16.35 -58.70 -2.10
N LEU A 104 -16.02 -57.79 -1.19
CA LEU A 104 -15.80 -56.38 -1.51
C LEU A 104 -14.72 -56.21 -2.59
N SER A 105 -15.06 -55.53 -3.67
CA SER A 105 -14.15 -55.16 -4.74
C SER A 105 -13.39 -53.86 -4.42
N VAL A 106 -12.24 -53.65 -5.06
CA VAL A 106 -11.45 -52.42 -4.90
C VAL A 106 -12.29 -51.18 -5.22
N ALA A 107 -13.14 -51.24 -6.24
CA ALA A 107 -14.02 -50.13 -6.62
C ALA A 107 -15.08 -49.84 -5.55
N GLU A 108 -15.64 -50.87 -4.90
CA GLU A 108 -16.59 -50.69 -3.80
C GLU A 108 -15.89 -50.12 -2.56
N VAL A 109 -14.66 -50.55 -2.29
CA VAL A 109 -13.84 -50.00 -1.20
C VAL A 109 -13.50 -48.53 -1.46
N LEU A 110 -13.04 -48.15 -2.66
CA LEU A 110 -12.68 -46.76 -2.98
C LEU A 110 -13.86 -45.80 -3.06
N ASN A 111 -15.07 -46.32 -3.34
CA ASN A 111 -16.31 -45.54 -3.31
C ASN A 111 -17.00 -45.58 -1.94
N TRP A 112 -16.42 -46.27 -0.96
CA TRP A 112 -16.97 -46.32 0.39
C TRP A 112 -16.86 -44.96 1.06
N ASP A 113 -17.94 -44.51 1.68
CA ASP A 113 -17.99 -43.18 2.28
C ASP A 113 -16.90 -43.02 3.36
N GLY A 114 -16.10 -41.96 3.24
CA GLY A 114 -14.97 -41.68 4.15
C GLY A 114 -13.67 -42.48 3.91
N ILE A 115 -13.57 -43.33 2.88
CA ILE A 115 -12.34 -44.09 2.58
C ILE A 115 -11.22 -43.23 1.99
N LEU A 116 -11.59 -42.25 1.16
CA LEU A 116 -10.70 -41.26 0.60
C LEU A 116 -10.81 -40.01 1.47
N GLN A 117 -9.81 -39.80 2.31
CA GLN A 117 -9.71 -38.61 3.13
C GLN A 117 -9.01 -37.52 2.34
N THR A 118 -9.68 -36.37 2.19
CA THR A 118 -9.00 -35.15 1.77
C THR A 118 -8.43 -34.50 3.02
N PRO A 119 -7.12 -34.21 3.10
CA PRO A 119 -6.57 -33.51 4.24
C PRO A 119 -7.27 -32.15 4.36
N THR A 120 -8.01 -31.96 5.45
CA THR A 120 -8.61 -30.68 5.82
C THR A 120 -7.67 -29.97 6.77
N ALA A 121 -7.49 -28.68 6.53
CA ALA A 121 -6.61 -27.86 7.35
C ALA A 121 -7.25 -27.71 8.74
N SER A 122 -6.46 -27.92 9.78
CA SER A 122 -6.92 -27.56 11.13
C SER A 122 -7.03 -26.04 11.27
N ALA A 123 -7.89 -25.58 12.17
CA ALA A 123 -8.03 -24.15 12.44
C ALA A 123 -6.70 -23.52 12.92
N ASP A 124 -5.90 -24.26 13.69
CA ASP A 124 -4.60 -23.80 14.17
C ASP A 124 -3.55 -23.71 13.04
N GLU A 125 -3.47 -24.72 12.16
CA GLU A 125 -2.56 -24.68 10.99
C GLU A 125 -2.90 -23.51 10.05
N LEU A 126 -4.18 -23.27 9.80
CA LEU A 126 -4.64 -22.12 9.02
C LEU A 126 -4.26 -20.80 9.68
N ARG A 127 -4.49 -20.67 10.99
CA ARG A 127 -4.16 -19.45 11.75
C ARG A 127 -2.67 -19.15 11.67
N ASP A 128 -1.84 -20.13 11.98
CA ASP A 128 -0.40 -19.92 12.12
C ASP A 128 0.24 -19.63 10.75
N THR A 129 -0.22 -20.33 9.70
CA THR A 129 0.19 -20.06 8.31
C THR A 129 -0.22 -18.66 7.89
N LEU A 130 -1.47 -18.26 8.18
CA LEU A 130 -2.01 -16.96 7.81
C LEU A 130 -1.29 -15.80 8.52
N LEU A 131 -0.99 -15.93 9.82
CA LEU A 131 -0.27 -14.91 10.58
C LEU A 131 1.19 -14.78 10.13
N GLY A 132 1.88 -15.90 9.88
CA GLY A 132 3.24 -15.88 9.34
C GLY A 132 3.30 -15.25 7.95
N LEU A 133 2.29 -15.53 7.13
CA LEU A 133 2.18 -14.96 5.80
C LEU A 133 1.85 -13.46 5.84
N LEU A 134 0.96 -13.02 6.74
CA LEU A 134 0.69 -11.61 6.97
C LEU A 134 1.97 -10.85 7.36
N GLN A 135 2.76 -11.39 8.28
CA GLN A 135 4.02 -10.76 8.70
C GLN A 135 4.98 -10.58 7.52
N THR A 136 5.09 -11.61 6.68
CA THR A 136 5.92 -11.58 5.46
C THR A 136 5.44 -10.50 4.48
N VAL A 137 4.13 -10.44 4.21
CA VAL A 137 3.57 -9.43 3.30
C VAL A 137 3.74 -8.03 3.87
N LEU A 138 3.54 -7.81 5.18
CA LEU A 138 3.72 -6.50 5.81
C LEU A 138 5.18 -6.00 5.73
N GLN A 139 6.15 -6.91 5.89
CA GLN A 139 7.57 -6.59 5.73
C GLN A 139 7.88 -6.18 4.29
N GLU A 140 7.46 -6.98 3.31
CA GLU A 140 7.71 -6.66 1.89
C GLU A 140 6.96 -5.40 1.46
N PHE A 141 5.75 -5.19 1.97
CA PHE A 141 4.96 -4.00 1.72
C PHE A 141 5.65 -2.74 2.24
N SER A 142 6.18 -2.80 3.46
CA SER A 142 6.94 -1.69 4.07
C SER A 142 8.24 -1.43 3.32
N ALA A 143 8.97 -2.48 2.93
CA ALA A 143 10.19 -2.39 2.14
C ALA A 143 9.93 -1.79 0.74
N SER A 144 8.85 -2.19 0.08
CA SER A 144 8.42 -1.64 -1.22
C SER A 144 8.14 -0.14 -1.13
N ARG A 145 7.37 0.29 -0.12
CA ARG A 145 7.09 1.71 0.15
C ARG A 145 8.34 2.52 0.46
N ALA A 146 9.29 1.92 1.16
CA ALA A 146 10.57 2.52 1.52
C ALA A 146 11.46 2.74 0.29
N ARG A 147 11.58 1.75 -0.60
CA ARG A 147 12.32 1.87 -1.87
C ARG A 147 11.74 2.94 -2.77
N GLU A 148 10.41 2.98 -2.90
CA GLU A 148 9.74 4.03 -3.69
C GLU A 148 9.89 5.41 -3.04
N GLY A 149 9.79 5.48 -1.71
CA GLY A 149 9.96 6.72 -0.95
C GLY A 149 11.36 7.34 -1.10
N GLU A 150 12.42 6.52 -1.12
CA GLU A 150 13.78 7.02 -1.34
C GLU A 150 13.98 7.55 -2.76
N LYS A 151 13.46 6.84 -3.79
CA LYS A 151 13.49 7.34 -5.17
C LYS A 151 12.75 8.68 -5.31
N LEU A 152 11.60 8.81 -4.66
CA LEU A 152 10.83 10.06 -4.68
C LEU A 152 11.59 11.19 -3.98
N LYS A 153 12.26 10.89 -2.86
CA LYS A 153 13.11 11.85 -2.14
C LYS A 153 14.22 12.37 -3.04
N GLU A 154 15.00 11.48 -3.66
CA GLU A 154 16.07 11.85 -4.60
C GLU A 154 15.54 12.73 -5.74
N PHE A 155 14.42 12.32 -6.34
CA PHE A 155 13.77 13.07 -7.42
C PHE A 155 13.34 14.49 -6.99
N LEU A 156 12.77 14.62 -5.79
CA LEU A 156 12.35 15.91 -5.25
C LEU A 156 13.54 16.80 -4.90
N LEU A 157 14.63 16.24 -4.35
CA LEU A 157 15.85 16.99 -4.04
C LEU A 157 16.48 17.60 -5.31
N VAL A 158 16.57 16.83 -6.39
CA VAL A 158 17.05 17.33 -7.69
C VAL A 158 16.20 18.49 -8.20
N ARG A 159 14.89 18.47 -7.99
CA ARG A 159 14.00 19.58 -8.36
C ARG A 159 14.20 20.80 -7.48
N VAL A 160 14.36 20.61 -6.18
CA VAL A 160 14.65 21.69 -5.24
C VAL A 160 15.96 22.39 -5.61
N GLU A 161 17.00 21.65 -5.97
CA GLU A 161 18.27 22.22 -6.45
C GLU A 161 18.08 23.05 -7.74
N LYS A 162 17.29 22.55 -8.69
CA LYS A 162 16.98 23.29 -9.93
C LYS A 162 16.23 24.59 -9.64
N ILE A 163 15.24 24.57 -8.74
CA ILE A 163 14.49 25.77 -8.37
C ILE A 163 15.41 26.78 -7.67
N GLU A 164 16.31 26.32 -6.79
CA GLU A 164 17.29 27.18 -6.12
C GLU A 164 18.23 27.84 -7.14
N ALA A 165 18.75 27.07 -8.10
CA ALA A 165 19.63 27.61 -9.14
C ALA A 165 18.91 28.67 -9.99
N LEU A 166 17.64 28.45 -10.34
CA LEU A 166 16.82 29.43 -11.06
C LEU A 166 16.56 30.68 -10.21
N ARG A 167 16.26 30.52 -8.92
CA ARG A 167 16.08 31.63 -7.97
C ARG A 167 17.33 32.50 -7.91
N LEU A 168 18.50 31.90 -7.67
CA LEU A 168 19.78 32.60 -7.62
C LEU A 168 20.14 33.27 -8.95
N GLY A 169 19.75 32.66 -10.08
CA GLY A 169 19.93 33.27 -11.40
C GLY A 169 19.03 34.47 -11.65
N VAL A 170 17.83 34.51 -11.07
CA VAL A 170 16.87 35.63 -11.24
C VAL A 170 17.21 36.81 -10.34
N MET A 171 17.68 36.57 -9.11
CA MET A 171 17.94 37.62 -8.11
C MET A 171 18.72 38.85 -8.64
N PRO A 172 19.84 38.71 -9.39
CA PRO A 172 20.59 39.86 -9.90
C PRO A 172 19.82 40.72 -10.91
N HIS A 173 18.78 40.17 -11.55
CA HIS A 173 17.98 40.86 -12.55
C HIS A 173 16.77 41.61 -11.95
N VAL A 174 16.39 41.29 -10.72
CA VAL A 174 15.22 41.86 -10.05
C VAL A 174 15.30 43.38 -9.91
N PRO A 175 16.41 43.98 -9.43
CA PRO A 175 16.48 45.44 -9.28
C PRO A 175 16.30 46.18 -10.62
N ALA A 176 16.93 45.66 -11.68
CA ALA A 176 16.81 46.24 -13.02
C ALA A 176 15.39 46.09 -13.60
N ALA A 177 14.73 44.95 -13.33
CA ALA A 177 13.36 44.71 -13.75
C ALA A 177 12.36 45.62 -13.02
N ILE A 178 12.53 45.83 -11.71
CA ILE A 178 11.74 46.76 -10.91
C ILE A 178 11.91 48.18 -11.46
N ALA A 179 13.14 48.66 -11.63
CA ALA A 179 13.40 50.01 -12.16
C ALA A 179 12.80 50.21 -13.57
N ALA A 180 12.91 49.22 -14.46
CA ALA A 180 12.31 49.27 -15.78
C ALA A 180 10.77 49.28 -15.75
N TYR A 181 10.18 48.59 -14.76
CA TYR A 181 8.74 48.57 -14.55
C TYR A 181 8.23 49.89 -13.96
N GLU A 182 8.90 50.42 -12.95
CA GLU A 182 8.62 51.74 -12.35
C GLU A 182 8.65 52.84 -13.41
N PHE A 183 9.69 52.86 -14.27
CA PHE A 183 9.77 53.83 -15.36
C PHE A 183 8.58 53.76 -16.30
N LYS A 184 8.17 52.55 -16.71
CA LYS A 184 6.99 52.34 -17.57
C LYS A 184 5.69 52.75 -16.88
N LEU A 185 5.56 52.48 -15.59
CA LEU A 185 4.37 52.82 -14.81
C LEU A 185 4.22 54.33 -14.64
N ILE A 186 5.32 55.04 -14.31
CA ILE A 186 5.37 56.50 -14.22
C ILE A 186 4.94 57.13 -15.55
N HIS A 187 5.48 56.64 -16.67
CA HIS A 187 5.14 57.18 -18.00
C HIS A 187 3.63 57.02 -18.28
N ARG A 188 3.08 55.82 -18.07
CA ARG A 188 1.64 55.56 -18.28
C ARG A 188 0.75 56.39 -17.37
N LEU A 189 1.13 56.56 -16.10
CA LEU A 189 0.37 57.36 -15.15
C LEU A 189 0.38 58.85 -15.52
N ARG A 190 1.52 59.38 -15.97
CA ARG A 190 1.60 60.78 -16.47
C ARG A 190 0.74 60.98 -17.71
N ASP A 191 0.77 60.04 -18.65
CA ASP A 191 -0.05 60.11 -19.87
C ASP A 191 -1.55 60.08 -19.53
N ALA A 192 -1.95 59.24 -18.56
CA ALA A 192 -3.34 59.05 -18.17
C ALA A 192 -3.90 60.19 -17.29
N LEU A 193 -3.07 60.83 -16.48
CA LEU A 193 -3.51 61.80 -15.45
C LEU A 193 -3.36 63.27 -15.84
N GLN A 194 -2.92 63.59 -17.07
CA GLN A 194 -2.82 64.95 -17.65
C GLN A 194 -2.79 66.10 -16.62
N GLY A 195 -1.72 66.19 -15.81
CA GLY A 195 -1.51 67.28 -14.85
C GLY A 195 -1.76 66.97 -13.36
N ALA A 196 -1.93 65.71 -12.96
CA ALA A 196 -1.94 65.36 -11.53
C ALA A 196 -0.56 65.63 -10.87
N GLU A 197 -0.59 66.11 -9.62
CA GLU A 197 0.60 66.38 -8.81
C GLU A 197 1.46 65.12 -8.65
N ASP A 198 2.78 65.25 -8.86
CA ASP A 198 3.78 64.17 -8.75
C ASP A 198 3.68 63.38 -7.43
N GLU A 199 3.14 63.99 -6.37
CA GLU A 199 2.97 63.37 -5.06
C GLU A 199 1.91 62.26 -5.05
N ARG A 200 0.80 62.43 -5.77
CA ARG A 200 -0.26 61.42 -5.85
C ARG A 200 0.16 60.22 -6.70
N ILE A 201 0.99 60.48 -7.72
CA ILE A 201 1.62 59.43 -8.53
C ILE A 201 2.65 58.65 -7.69
N ARG A 202 3.48 59.33 -6.88
CA ARG A 202 4.43 58.69 -5.96
C ARG A 202 3.74 57.81 -4.91
N GLN A 203 2.62 58.27 -4.34
CA GLN A 203 1.87 57.49 -3.35
C GLN A 203 1.28 56.21 -3.95
N GLU A 204 0.66 56.27 -5.12
CA GLU A 204 0.12 55.07 -5.81
C GLU A 204 1.23 54.08 -6.20
N ILE A 205 2.39 54.57 -6.65
CA ILE A 205 3.56 53.72 -6.95
C ILE A 205 4.08 53.03 -5.69
N THR A 206 4.15 53.73 -4.56
CA THR A 206 4.60 53.14 -3.28
C THR A 206 3.63 52.05 -2.79
N LEU A 207 2.33 52.29 -2.91
CA LEU A 207 1.27 51.35 -2.55
C LEU A 207 1.23 50.13 -3.49
N PHE A 208 1.64 50.31 -4.74
CA PHE A 208 1.76 49.23 -5.72
C PHE A 208 3.07 48.45 -5.59
N ALA A 209 4.20 49.12 -5.31
CA ALA A 209 5.50 48.49 -5.06
C ALA A 209 5.45 47.58 -3.83
N SER A 210 4.78 48.01 -2.76
CA SER A 210 4.51 47.15 -1.58
C SER A 210 3.62 45.94 -1.88
N LYS A 211 2.90 45.91 -3.01
CA LYS A 211 2.10 44.76 -3.47
C LYS A 211 2.86 43.81 -4.39
N ILE A 212 3.99 44.23 -4.97
CA ILE A 212 4.85 43.42 -5.84
C ILE A 212 6.20 43.23 -5.16
N ASP A 213 6.21 42.93 -3.86
CA ASP A 213 7.47 42.66 -3.16
C ASP A 213 8.07 41.33 -3.63
N VAL A 214 8.76 41.40 -4.78
CA VAL A 214 9.46 40.27 -5.41
C VAL A 214 10.55 39.75 -4.47
N ASP A 215 11.17 40.63 -3.68
CA ASP A 215 12.19 40.25 -2.71
C ASP A 215 11.56 39.43 -1.56
N GLU A 216 10.37 39.80 -1.07
CA GLU A 216 9.62 39.00 -0.10
C GLU A 216 9.28 37.61 -0.67
N GLU A 217 8.76 37.54 -1.90
CA GLU A 217 8.39 36.25 -2.50
C GLU A 217 9.62 35.36 -2.79
N LEU A 218 10.76 35.93 -3.17
CA LEU A 218 12.02 35.20 -3.33
C LEU A 218 12.59 34.71 -2.00
N SER A 219 12.42 35.47 -0.92
CA SER A 219 12.78 35.07 0.44
C SER A 219 11.84 33.98 0.99
N ARG A 220 10.54 34.10 0.72
CA ARG A 220 9.54 33.09 1.05
C ARG A 220 9.81 31.78 0.31
N LEU A 221 10.18 31.85 -0.97
CA LEU A 221 10.58 30.69 -1.75
C LEU A 221 11.79 29.99 -1.14
N GLU A 222 12.84 30.72 -0.75
CA GLU A 222 14.01 30.15 -0.07
C GLU A 222 13.64 29.42 1.22
N SER A 223 12.76 30.04 2.03
CA SER A 223 12.26 29.46 3.26
C SER A 223 11.54 28.14 3.00
N HIS A 224 10.68 28.08 1.97
CA HIS A 224 9.99 26.86 1.57
C HIS A 224 10.93 25.78 1.04
N LEU A 225 11.94 26.13 0.23
CA LEU A 225 12.93 25.17 -0.28
C LEU A 225 13.77 24.58 0.87
N THR A 226 14.17 25.41 1.83
CA THR A 226 14.91 24.99 3.02
C THR A 226 14.08 24.03 3.88
N GLU A 227 12.82 24.37 4.14
CA GLU A 227 11.91 23.51 4.89
C GLU A 227 11.64 22.19 4.16
N MET A 228 11.49 22.22 2.83
CA MET A 228 11.33 21.01 2.02
C MET A 228 12.55 20.10 2.13
N ARG A 229 13.79 20.63 2.03
CA ARG A 229 15.02 19.84 2.26
C ARG A 229 15.02 19.22 3.64
N ARG A 230 14.69 20.00 4.68
CA ARG A 230 14.64 19.54 6.07
C ARG A 230 13.67 18.37 6.25
N ILE A 231 12.45 18.48 5.73
CA ILE A 231 11.44 17.41 5.81
C ILE A 231 11.90 16.16 5.05
N LEU A 232 12.46 16.33 3.85
CA LEU A 232 12.95 15.22 3.03
C LEU A 232 14.12 14.47 3.69
N VAL A 233 15.01 15.17 4.39
CA VAL A 233 16.12 14.56 5.13
C VAL A 233 15.65 13.91 6.42
N LYS A 234 14.77 14.59 7.18
CA LYS A 234 14.19 14.05 8.43
C LYS A 234 13.41 12.75 8.17
N GLY A 235 12.74 12.66 7.02
CA GLY A 235 11.90 11.53 6.65
C GLY A 235 10.50 11.60 7.28
N GLY A 236 9.65 10.63 6.92
CA GLY A 236 8.32 10.49 7.51
C GLY A 236 8.36 9.92 8.92
N ALA A 237 7.38 10.31 9.73
CA ALA A 237 6.92 9.56 10.90
C ALA A 237 6.15 8.31 10.44
#